data_AF-A0A022R3I3-F1
#
_entry.id   AF-A0A022R3I3-F1
#
_cell.length_a   1.000
_cell.length_b   1.000
_cell.length_c   1.000
_cell.angle_alpha   90.00
_cell.angle_beta   90.00
_cell.angle_gamma   90.00
#
_symmetry.space_group_name_H-M   'P 1'
#
loop_
_entity.id
_entity.type
_entity.pdbx_description
1 polymer ?
#
loop_
_entity_poly.entity_id
_entity_poly.type
_entity_poly.pdbx_seq_one_letter_code
_entity_poly.pdbx_strand_id
1 'polypeptide(L)' 'MFLIYDYMSCGSLNDHLHFTKKNPPLTWKQRLQIYIGTAKGLHYLKSHINVYHNMRHEVSTTNILLDEKWVAK' A
#
# COMPACT_ATOMS: atom_id res chain seq x y z
N MET A 1 -11.89 7.31 19.94
CA MET A 1 -11.22 6.06 19.52
C MET A 1 -9.98 6.47 18.76
N PHE A 2 -8.78 6.06 19.18
CA PHE A 2 -7.53 6.36 18.47
C PHE A 2 -6.89 5.04 18.05
N LEU A 3 -6.40 4.98 16.82
CA LEU A 3 -5.67 3.84 16.27
C LEU A 3 -4.20 4.23 16.14
N ILE A 4 -3.32 3.42 16.72
CA ILE A 4 -1.87 3.60 16.67
C ILE A 4 -1.34 2.59 15.66
N TYR A 5 -0.69 3.09 14.61
CA TYR A 5 -0.09 2.30 13.54
C TYR A 5 1.41 2.55 13.49
N ASP A 6 2.13 1.58 12.91
CA ASP A 6 3.55 1.78 12.56
C ASP A 6 3.70 2.97 11.61
N TYR A 7 4.75 3.75 11.82
CA TYR A 7 5.06 4.89 10.95
C TYR A 7 5.65 4.41 9.62
N MET A 8 5.01 4.80 8.52
CA MET A 8 5.42 4.44 7.15
C MET A 8 6.26 5.58 6.55
N SER A 9 7.59 5.44 6.66
CA SER A 9 8.55 6.49 6.32
C SER A 9 8.59 6.88 4.84
N CYS A 10 8.17 6.00 3.93
CA CYS A 10 8.14 6.27 2.49
C CYS A 10 6.80 6.87 2.03
N GLY A 11 5.84 7.11 2.94
CA GLY A 11 4.57 7.73 2.58
C GLY A 11 3.69 6.82 1.71
N SER A 12 2.81 7.42 0.92
CA SER A 12 1.84 6.66 0.11
C SER A 12 2.37 6.34 -1.28
N LEU A 13 1.90 5.23 -1.87
CA LEU A 13 2.18 4.90 -3.27
C LEU A 13 1.75 6.03 -4.23
N ASN A 14 0.67 6.74 -3.89
CA ASN A 14 0.20 7.91 -4.63
C ASN A 14 1.26 9.02 -4.75
N ASP A 15 2.00 9.29 -3.68
CA ASP A 15 3.05 10.33 -3.66
C ASP A 15 4.17 10.01 -4.66
N HIS A 16 4.50 8.73 -4.80
CA HIS A 16 5.51 8.25 -5.74
C HIS A 16 5.02 8.18 -7.20
N LEU A 17 3.71 8.03 -7.42
CA LEU A 17 3.12 7.98 -8.76
C LEU A 17 2.90 9.37 -9.35
N HIS A 18 2.59 10.37 -8.50
CA HIS A 18 2.36 11.75 -8.91
C HIS A 18 3.60 12.65 -8.81
N PHE A 19 4.78 12.08 -8.56
CA PHE A 19 6.05 12.78 -8.52
C PHE A 19 6.04 14.02 -7.62
N THR A 20 5.50 13.89 -6.40
CA THR A 20 5.55 15.00 -5.44
C THR A 20 7.02 15.27 -5.10
N LYS A 21 7.43 16.55 -5.05
CA LYS A 21 8.84 17.00 -4.94
C LYS A 21 9.68 16.38 -3.82
N LYS A 22 9.07 15.68 -2.86
CA LYS A 22 9.72 15.03 -1.72
C LYS A 22 10.13 13.58 -1.99
N ASN A 23 9.50 12.89 -2.95
CA ASN A 23 9.64 11.44 -3.08
C ASN A 23 10.19 11.05 -4.46
N PRO A 24 11.28 10.27 -4.54
CA PRO A 24 11.81 9.81 -5.81
C PRO A 24 10.84 8.86 -6.50
N PRO A 25 10.81 8.84 -7.84
CA PRO A 25 9.94 7.93 -8.58
C PRO A 25 10.35 6.47 -8.37
N LEU A 26 9.35 5.60 -8.20
CA LEU A 26 9.58 4.16 -8.07
C LEU A 26 10.06 3.56 -9.39
N THR A 27 11.11 2.74 -9.32
CA THR A 27 11.56 1.90 -10.44
C THR A 27 10.50 0.86 -10.81
N TRP A 28 10.52 0.37 -12.05
CA TRP A 28 9.59 -0.69 -12.51
C TRP A 28 9.65 -1.95 -11.64
N LYS A 29 10.84 -2.35 -11.19
CA LYS A 29 11.03 -3.49 -10.29
C LYS A 29 10.29 -3.29 -8.97
N GLN A 30 10.39 -2.11 -8.35
CA GLN A 30 9.69 -1.79 -7.11
C GLN A 30 8.17 -1.78 -7.31
N ARG A 31 7.68 -1.18 -8.41
CA ARG A 31 6.25 -1.17 -8.74
C ARG A 31 5.68 -2.59 -8.86
N LEU A 32 6.41 -3.50 -9.51
CA LEU A 32 6.02 -4.91 -9.62
C LEU A 32 5.99 -5.61 -8.26
N GLN A 33 6.98 -5.38 -7.40
CA GLN A 33 7.01 -5.96 -6.06
C GLN A 33 5.84 -5.47 -5.20
N ILE A 34 5.53 -4.17 -5.26
CA ILE A 34 4.38 -3.57 -4.58
C ILE A 34 3.08 -4.21 -5.09
N TYR A 35 2.90 -4.30 -6.41
CA TYR A 35 1.72 -4.92 -7.00
C TYR A 35 1.53 -6.38 -6.57
N ILE A 36 2.60 -7.18 -6.59
CA ILE A 36 2.58 -8.58 -6.12
C ILE A 36 2.23 -8.66 -4.63
N GLY A 37 2.81 -7.78 -3.81
CA GLY A 37 2.51 -7.68 -2.38
C GLY A 37 1.05 -7.36 -2.12
N THR A 38 0.52 -6.33 -2.78
CA THR A 38 -0.89 -5.93 -2.68
C THR A 38 -1.83 -7.03 -3.15
N ALA A 39 -1.53 -7.71 -4.26
CA ALA A 39 -2.33 -8.83 -4.76
C ALA A 39 -2.37 -10.00 -3.77
N LYS A 40 -1.25 -10.32 -3.12
CA LYS A 40 -1.17 -11.34 -2.06
C LYS A 40 -1.98 -10.93 -0.83
N GLY A 41 -1.86 -9.69 -0.38
CA GLY A 41 -2.65 -9.14 0.73
C GLY A 41 -4.15 -9.20 0.44
N LEU A 42 -4.57 -8.79 -0.76
CA LEU A 42 -5.96 -8.84 -1.19
C LEU A 42 -6.48 -10.29 -1.27
N HIS A 43 -5.67 -11.22 -1.78
CA HIS A 43 -6.01 -12.64 -1.81
C HIS A 43 -6.17 -13.21 -0.39
N TYR A 44 -5.28 -12.85 0.54
CA TYR A 44 -5.39 -13.21 1.95
C TYR A 44 -6.69 -12.68 2.57
N LEU A 45 -7.04 -11.42 2.32
CA LEU A 45 -8.30 -10.83 2.80
C LEU A 45 -9.53 -11.52 2.18
N LYS A 46 -9.47 -11.90 0.90
CA LYS A 46 -10.56 -12.62 0.22
C LYS A 46 -10.85 -14.00 0.84
N SER A 47 -9.86 -14.65 1.44
CA SER A 47 -10.09 -15.88 2.22
C SER A 47 -10.89 -15.65 3.52
N HIS A 48 -11.00 -14.39 3.96
CA HIS A 48 -11.78 -13.96 5.12
C HIS A 48 -12.96 -13.08 4.64
N ILE A 49 -14.01 -13.74 4.11
CA ILE A 49 -15.15 -13.14 3.40
C ILE A 49 -15.74 -11.87 4.06
N ASN A 50 -15.86 -11.84 5.40
CA ASN A 50 -16.39 -10.68 6.13
C ASN A 50 -15.45 -9.46 6.12
N VAL A 51 -14.14 -9.67 6.11
CA VAL A 51 -13.13 -8.61 6.07
C VAL A 51 -13.03 -8.04 4.66
N TYR A 52 -13.07 -8.92 3.64
CA TYR A 52 -13.05 -8.51 2.24
C TYR A 52 -14.23 -7.62 1.85
N HIS A 53 -15.45 -7.95 2.28
CA HIS A 53 -16.65 -7.18 1.95
C HIS A 53 -16.55 -5.73 2.46
N ASN A 54 -15.94 -5.53 3.63
CA ASN A 54 -15.79 -4.20 4.24
C ASN A 54 -14.60 -3.42 3.67
N MET A 55 -13.50 -4.08 3.31
CA MET A 55 -12.24 -3.41 2.90
C MET A 55 -12.07 -3.26 1.39
N ARG A 56 -12.90 -3.90 0.55
CA ARG A 56 -12.76 -3.89 -0.93
C ARG A 56 -12.71 -2.47 -1.52
N HIS A 57 -13.36 -1.50 -0.90
CA HIS A 57 -13.40 -0.11 -1.37
C HIS A 57 -12.22 0.74 -0.91
N GLU A 58 -11.41 0.27 0.04
CA GLU A 58 -10.32 1.06 0.62
C GLU A 58 -8.97 0.81 -0.05
N VAL A 59 -8.90 -0.13 -1.01
CA VAL A 59 -7.69 -0.38 -1.80
C VAL A 59 -7.53 0.72 -2.84
N SER A 60 -6.92 1.82 -2.42
CA SER A 60 -6.53 2.98 -3.24
C SER A 60 -5.02 3.20 -3.12
N THR A 61 -4.39 3.76 -4.16
CA THR A 61 -2.97 4.17 -4.13
C THR A 61 -2.66 5.14 -2.99
N THR A 62 -3.64 5.87 -2.49
CA THR A 62 -3.53 6.77 -1.33
C THR A 62 -3.43 6.02 0.00
N ASN A 63 -4.01 4.83 0.08
CA ASN A 63 -4.07 4.01 1.30
C ASN A 63 -3.02 2.89 1.31
N ILE A 64 -2.30 2.67 0.20
CA ILE A 64 -1.14 1.79 0.15
C ILE A 64 0.06 2.56 0.67
N LEU A 65 0.47 2.28 1.90
CA LEU A 65 1.61 2.94 2.52
C LEU A 65 2.87 2.09 2.35
N LEU A 66 4.01 2.77 2.22
CA LEU A 66 5.31 2.15 1.98
C LEU A 66 6.20 2.30 3.22
N ASP A 67 6.73 1.18 3.68
CA ASP A 67 7.74 1.17 4.73
C ASP A 67 9.15 1.50 4.18
N GLU A 68 10.13 1.61 5.08
CA GLU A 68 11.54 1.87 4.77
C GLU A 68 12.18 0.84 3.81
N LYS A 69 11.59 -0.34 3.66
CA LYS A 69 12.03 -1.42 2.77
C LYS A 69 11.25 -1.45 1.46
N TRP A 70 10.42 -0.44 1.18
CA TRP A 70 9.55 -0.37 0.00
C TRP A 70 8.50 -1.49 -0.06
N VAL A 71 8.12 -2.03 1.09
CA VAL A 71 7.05 -3.03 1.20
C VAL A 71 5.74 -2.31 1.44
N ALA A 72 4.71 -2.70 0.67
CA ALA A 72 3.37 -2.17 0.80
C ALA A 72 2.62 -2.82 1.96
N LYS A 73 1.96 -2.00 2.78
CA LYS A 73 1.09 -2.43 3.88
C LYS A 73 -0.25 -1.71 3.82
#